data_AF-A0A350C525-F1
#
_entry.id   AF-A0A350C525-F1
#
_cell.length_a   1.000
_cell.length_b   1.000
_cell.length_c   1.000
_cell.angle_alpha   90.00
_cell.angle_beta   90.00
_cell.angle_gamma   90.00
#
_symmetry.space_group_name_H-M   'P 1'
#
loop_
_entity.id
_entity.type
_entity.pdbx_description
1 polymer ?
#
loop_
_entity_poly.entity_id
_entity_poly.type
_entity_poly.pdbx_seq_one_letter_code
_entity_poly.pdbx_strand_id
1 'polypeptide(L)' 'MWTLVFIYLYNTEPFVVKYDTYESMYDCFGQREVLAFEVGGKDGYFPSGQQALCIYTDK' A
#
# COMPACT_ATOMS: atom_id res chain seq x y z
N MET A 1 3.22 0.08 15.33
CA MET A 1 3.86 -0.21 14.03
C MET A 1 2.92 0.24 12.92
N TRP A 2 3.44 0.53 11.73
CA TRP A 2 2.67 0.89 10.56
C TRP A 2 2.66 -0.26 9.56
N THR A 3 1.48 -0.83 9.31
CA THR A 3 1.31 -1.91 8.34
C THR A 3 0.95 -1.34 6.98
N LEU A 4 1.75 -1.65 5.96
CA LEU A 4 1.42 -1.33 4.57
C LEU A 4 0.51 -2.42 4.01
N VAL A 5 -0.65 -2.00 3.54
CA VAL A 5 -1.67 -2.87 2.95
C VAL A 5 -1.87 -2.47 1.50
N PHE A 6 -1.73 -3.44 0.60
CA PHE A 6 -2.04 -3.27 -0.82
C PHE A 6 -3.45 -3.79 -1.11
N ILE A 7 -4.21 -2.99 -1.86
CA ILE A 7 -5.58 -3.28 -2.25
C ILE A 7 -5.64 -3.23 -3.77
N TYR A 8 -6.20 -4.26 -4.38
CA TYR A 8 -6.49 -4.27 -5.81
C TYR A 8 -7.84 -4.91 -6.10
N LEU A 9 -8.48 -4.46 -7.17
CA LEU A 9 -9.73 -5.03 -7.65
C LEU A 9 -9.46 -6.05 -8.74
N TYR A 10 -10.04 -7.24 -8.61
CA TYR A 10 -10.10 -8.23 -9.67
C TYR A 10 -11.56 -8.60 -9.92
N ASN A 11 -12.05 -8.37 -11.13
CA ASN A 11 -13.48 -8.48 -11.47
C ASN A 11 -14.38 -7.75 -10.46
N THR A 12 -14.02 -6.50 -10.11
CA THR A 12 -14.70 -5.65 -9.11
C THR A 12 -14.69 -6.14 -7.66
N GLU A 13 -14.11 -7.31 -7.40
CA GLU A 13 -13.92 -7.83 -6.05
C GLU A 13 -12.61 -7.32 -5.44
N PRO A 14 -12.62 -6.79 -4.20
CA PRO A 14 -11.42 -6.30 -3.55
C PRO A 14 -10.58 -7.43 -2.95
N PHE A 15 -9.30 -7.40 -3.26
CA PHE A 15 -8.28 -8.24 -2.65
C PHE A 15 -7.36 -7.38 -1.83
N VAL A 16 -7.04 -7.87 -0.63
CA VAL A 16 -6.24 -7.13 0.36
C VAL A 16 -5.03 -7.99 0.73
N VAL A 17 -3.85 -7.43 0.55
CA VAL A 17 -2.58 -8.10 0.83
C VAL A 17 -1.83 -7.27 1.86
N LYS A 18 -1.43 -7.89 2.98
CA LYS A 18 -0.42 -7.31 3.85
C LYS A 18 0.91 -7.32 3.09
N TYR A 19 1.44 -6.14 2.80
CA TYR A 19 2.72 -6.00 2.12
C TYR A 19 3.87 -6.17 3.12
N ASP A 20 3.93 -5.29 4.13
CA ASP A 20 4.95 -5.34 5.17
C ASP A 20 4.55 -4.48 6.40
N THR A 21 5.43 -4.43 7.41
CA THR A 21 5.31 -3.63 8.64
C THR A 21 6.55 -2.79 8.88
N TYR A 22 6.35 -1.54 9.29
CA TYR A 22 7.41 -0.56 9.52
C TYR A 22 7.29 0.06 10.91
N GLU A 23 8.42 0.48 11.48
CA GLU A 23 8.45 1.12 12.80
C GLU A 23 7.89 2.54 12.75
N SER A 24 8.28 3.32 11.73
CA SER A 24 7.85 4.70 11.59
C SER A 24 6.76 4.86 10.53
N MET A 25 5.95 5.92 10.71
CA MET A 25 4.98 6.34 9.70
C MET A 25 5.71 6.68 8.39
N TYR A 26 6.79 7.44 8.46
CA TYR A 26 7.53 7.89 7.27
C TYR A 26 8.06 6.74 6.43
N ASP A 27 8.57 5.67 7.06
CA ASP A 27 9.05 4.49 6.33
C ASP A 27 7.91 3.79 5.59
N CYS A 28 6.75 3.63 6.25
CA CYS A 28 5.59 3.03 5.59
C CYS A 28 5.13 3.87 4.39
N PHE A 29 5.01 5.19 4.56
CA PHE A 29 4.59 6.07 3.48
C PHE A 29 5.62 6.10 2.35
N GLY A 30 6.92 6.11 2.66
CA GLY A 30 7.97 5.99 1.65
C GLY A 30 7.87 4.69 0.84
N GLN A 31 7.62 3.56 1.51
CA GLN A 31 7.44 2.27 0.82
C GLN A 31 6.11 2.18 0.06
N ARG A 32 5.07 2.88 0.50
CA ARG A 32 3.83 3.05 -0.27
C ARG A 32 4.11 3.74 -1.61
N GLU A 33 4.96 4.76 -1.63
CA GLU A 33 5.32 5.46 -2.88
C GLU A 33 6.11 4.54 -3.83
N VAL A 34 7.06 3.77 -3.29
CA VAL A 34 7.81 2.75 -4.05
C VAL A 34 6.85 1.70 -4.63
N LEU A 35 5.93 1.19 -3.82
CA LEU A 35 4.94 0.21 -4.26
C LEU A 35 4.06 0.76 -5.39
N ALA A 36 3.67 2.04 -5.34
CA ALA A 36 2.93 2.66 -6.42
C ALA A 36 3.68 2.60 -7.77
N PHE A 37 5.00 2.77 -7.75
CA PHE A 37 5.85 2.63 -8.95
C PHE A 37 5.97 1.17 -9.40
N GLU A 38 6.19 0.24 -8.46
CA GLU A 38 6.35 -1.19 -8.75
C GLU A 38 5.13 -1.80 -9.45
N VAL A 39 3.92 -1.36 -9.09
CA VAL A 39 2.67 -1.85 -9.71
C VAL A 39 2.31 -1.12 -11.01
N GLY A 40 3.20 -0.28 -11.54
CA GLY A 40 3.03 0.43 -12.82
C GLY A 40 2.32 1.78 -12.71
N GLY A 41 2.22 2.34 -11.50
CA GLY A 41 1.80 3.71 -11.26
C GLY A 41 2.93 4.71 -11.39
N LYS A 42 2.82 5.83 -10.65
CA LYS A 42 3.83 6.91 -10.55
C LYS A 42 3.74 7.52 -9.16
N ASP A 43 4.80 8.15 -8.66
CA ASP A 43 4.91 8.84 -7.35
C ASP A 43 3.56 9.12 -6.64
N GLY A 44 3.09 8.14 -5.84
CA GLY A 44 1.91 8.24 -4.99
C GLY A 44 0.55 7.97 -5.64
N TYR A 45 0.53 7.80 -6.96
CA TYR A 45 -0.63 7.47 -7.78
C TYR A 45 -0.58 6.02 -8.24
N PHE A 46 -1.49 5.22 -7.68
CA PHE A 46 -1.71 3.84 -8.08
C PHE A 46 -2.50 3.77 -9.40
N PRO A 47 -2.32 2.69 -10.19
CA PRO A 47 -3.18 2.40 -11.33
C PRO A 47 -4.66 2.27 -10.94
N SER A 48 -5.54 2.42 -11.93
CA SER A 48 -6.98 2.23 -11.73
C SER A 48 -7.30 0.89 -11.10
N GLY A 49 -8.16 0.90 -10.08
CA GLY A 49 -8.56 -0.31 -9.34
C GLY A 49 -7.50 -0.78 -8.32
N GLN A 50 -6.46 0.01 -8.05
CA GLN A 50 -5.45 -0.32 -7.06
C GLN A 50 -5.24 0.84 -6.08
N GLN A 51 -4.82 0.53 -4.87
CA GLN A 51 -4.42 1.50 -3.84
C GLN A 51 -3.55 0.81 -2.79
N ALA A 52 -2.77 1.57 -2.03
CA ALA A 52 -2.20 1.08 -0.79
C ALA A 52 -2.38 2.07 0.35
N LEU A 53 -2.44 1.53 1.56
CA LEU A 53 -2.70 2.27 2.80
C LEU A 53 -1.67 1.90 3.85
N CYS A 54 -1.20 2.91 4.59
CA CYS A 54 -0.42 2.73 5.80
C CYS A 54 -1.37 2.81 7.01
N ILE A 55 -1.51 1.70 7.72
CA ILE A 55 -2.42 1.58 8.86
C ILE A 55 -1.60 1.46 10.14
N TYR A 56 -1.81 2.40 11.06
CA TYR A 56 -1.23 2.29 12.39
C TYR A 56 -1.87 1.13 13.16
N THR A 57 -1.03 0.29 13.76
CA THR A 57 -1.42 -0.91 14.50
C THR A 57 -0.73 -0.91 15.86
N ASP A 58 -1.56 -0.96 16.91
CA ASP A 58 -1.13 -1.11 18.30
C ASP A 58 -0.88 -2.60 18.59
N LYS A 59 0.32 -3.06 18.23
CA LYS A 59 0.83 -4.44 18.40
C LYS A 59 -0.05 -5.53 17.77
#